data_AF-A0A3N5K8G2-F1
#
_entry.id   AF-A0A3N5K8G2-F1
#
_cell.length_a   1.000
_cell.length_b   1.000
_cell.length_c   1.000
_cell.angle_alpha   90.00
_cell.angle_beta   90.00
_cell.angle_gamma   90.00
#
_symmetry.space_group_name_H-M   'P 1'
#
loop_
_entity.id
_entity.type
_entity.pdbx_description
1 polymer ?
#
loop_
_entity_poly.entity_id
_entity_poly.type
_entity_poly.pdbx_seq_one_letter_code
_entity_poly.pdbx_strand_id
1 'polypeptide(L)' 'MDLFDNILMGFRVALSAQNLLFCFIGTLYGTLIGVLPGIGPVVGVAILIPVTFGLNATTAIITMAGVYYG' A
#
# COMPACT_ATOMS: atom_id res chain seq x y z
N MET A 1 17.79 15.03 15.42
CA MET A 1 17.59 13.97 14.42
C MET A 1 18.08 14.52 13.11
N ASP A 2 19.20 14.01 12.61
CA ASP A 2 19.75 14.44 11.33
C ASP A 2 18.83 14.01 10.18
N LEU A 3 18.84 14.76 9.07
CA LEU A 3 18.01 14.48 7.89
C LEU A 3 18.20 13.04 7.40
N PHE A 4 19.46 12.59 7.38
CA PHE A 4 19.83 11.24 6.95
C PHE A 4 19.21 10.15 7.83
N ASP A 5 19.13 10.36 9.14
CA ASP A 5 18.54 9.39 10.07
C ASP A 5 17.04 9.20 9.81
N ASN A 6 16.33 10.28 9.50
CA ASN A 6 14.89 10.22 9.20
C ASN A 6 14.60 9.44 7.90
N ILE A 7 15.41 9.67 6.86
CA ILE A 7 15.29 8.94 5.60
C ILE A 7 15.58 7.45 5.82
N LEU A 8 16.66 7.14 6.55
CA LEU A 8 17.04 5.76 6.86
C LEU A 8 15.95 5.04 7.67
N MET A 9 15.34 5.74 8.63
CA MET A 9 14.20 5.23 9.39
C MET A 9 13.00 4.93 8.48
N GLY A 10 12.67 5.82 7.54
CA GLY A 10 11.59 5.60 6.57
C GLY A 10 11.80 4.35 5.72
N PHE A 11 13.01 4.16 5.17
CA PHE A 11 13.36 2.96 4.42
C PHE A 11 13.26 1.69 5.27
N ARG A 12 13.72 1.74 6.52
CA ARG A 12 13.63 0.59 7.43
C ARG A 12 12.20 0.17 7.70
N VAL A 13 11.27 1.12 7.80
CA VAL A 13 9.85 0.83 7.96
C VAL A 13 9.27 0.27 6.66
N ALA A 14 9.54 0.91 5.52
CA ALA A 14 9.02 0.49 4.21
C ALA A 14 9.50 -0.93 3.82
N LEU A 15 10.77 -1.25 4.09
CA LEU A 15 11.39 -2.54 3.81
C LEU A 15 11.13 -3.61 4.88
N SER A 16 10.31 -3.32 5.90
CA SER A 16 9.92 -4.35 6.86
C SER A 16 9.13 -5.46 6.17
N ALA A 17 9.33 -6.72 6.58
CA ALA A 17 8.69 -7.88 5.97
C ALA A 17 7.16 -7.76 5.95
N GLN A 18 6.57 -7.22 7.01
CA GLN A 18 5.13 -6.96 7.10
C GLN A 18 4.68 -5.97 6.02
N ASN A 19 5.35 -4.82 5.90
CA ASN A 19 4.95 -3.80 4.93
C ASN A 19 5.18 -4.27 3.48
N LEU A 20 6.23 -5.06 3.22
CA LEU A 20 6.45 -5.67 1.91
C LEU A 20 5.35 -6.68 1.54
N LEU A 21 4.92 -7.53 2.49
CA LEU A 21 3.81 -8.46 2.29
C LEU A 21 2.50 -7.72 1.97
N PHE A 22 2.18 -6.70 2.74
CA PHE A 22 0.98 -5.90 2.53
C PHE A 22 1.06 -5.07 1.23
N CYS A 23 2.24 -4.55 0.89
CA CYS A 23 2.50 -3.92 -0.40
C CYS A 23 2.18 -4.89 -1.53
N PHE A 24 2.76 -6.11 -1.49
CA PHE A 24 2.55 -7.15 -2.50
C PHE A 24 1.08 -7.54 -2.63
N ILE A 25 0.37 -7.75 -1.52
CA ILE A 25 -1.07 -8.02 -1.53
C ILE A 25 -1.83 -6.87 -2.17
N GLY A 26 -1.49 -5.63 -1.81
CA GLY A 26 -2.07 -4.43 -2.40
C GLY A 26 -1.83 -4.35 -3.91
N THR A 27 -0.60 -4.60 -4.36
CA THR A 27 -0.24 -4.58 -5.80
C THR A 27 -0.95 -5.67 -6.57
N LEU A 28 -0.99 -6.89 -6.02
CA LEU A 28 -1.71 -8.01 -6.62
C LEU A 28 -3.19 -7.68 -6.80
N TYR A 29 -3.82 -7.09 -5.77
CA TYR A 29 -5.21 -6.69 -5.83
C TYR A 29 -5.44 -5.52 -6.79
N GLY A 30 -4.53 -4.54 -6.81
CA GLY A 30 -4.50 -3.43 -7.78
C GLY A 30 -4.50 -3.95 -9.20
N THR A 31 -3.58 -4.84 -9.54
CA THR A 31 -3.49 -5.44 -10.88
C THR A 31 -4.75 -6.22 -11.24
N LEU A 32 -5.30 -7.01 -10.31
CA LEU A 32 -6.55 -7.75 -10.56
C LEU A 32 -7.73 -6.83 -10.85
N ILE A 33 -7.85 -5.71 -10.13
CA ILE A 33 -8.90 -4.71 -10.38
C ILE A 33 -8.61 -3.93 -11.66
N GLY A 34 -7.36 -3.55 -11.91
CA GLY A 34 -6.96 -2.76 -13.08
C GLY A 34 -7.21 -3.47 -14.40
N VAL A 35 -7.25 -4.81 -14.40
CA VAL A 35 -7.60 -5.63 -15.58
C VAL A 35 -9.11 -5.63 -15.86
N LEU A 36 -9.96 -5.27 -14.89
CA LEU A 36 -11.42 -5.26 -15.08
C LEU A 36 -11.87 -4.08 -15.96
N PRO A 37 -12.66 -4.33 -17.02
CA PRO A 37 -13.13 -3.27 -17.90
C PRO A 37 -14.05 -2.30 -17.16
N GLY A 38 -13.78 -1.00 -17.27
CA GLY A 38 -14.62 0.06 -16.70
C GLY A 38 -14.40 0.34 -15.21
N ILE A 39 -13.48 -0.35 -14.53
CA ILE A 39 -13.10 -0.06 -13.14
C ILE A 39 -11.68 0.52 -13.10
N GLY A 40 -11.58 1.80 -12.75
CA GLY A 40 -10.29 2.45 -12.55
C GLY A 40 -9.66 2.14 -11.19
N PRO A 41 -8.36 2.41 -11.01
CA PRO A 41 -7.63 2.14 -9.77
C PRO A 41 -8.22 2.87 -8.55
N VAL A 42 -8.85 4.03 -8.75
CA VAL A 42 -9.52 4.81 -7.69
C VAL A 42 -10.64 4.00 -7.01
N VAL A 43 -11.39 3.20 -7.78
CA VAL A 43 -12.46 2.35 -7.24
C VAL A 43 -11.87 1.21 -6.42
N GLY A 44 -10.77 0.62 -6.86
CA GLY A 44 -10.05 -0.41 -6.10
C GLY A 44 -9.53 0.09 -4.75
N VAL A 45 -8.96 1.30 -4.72
CA VAL A 45 -8.55 1.96 -3.47
C VAL A 45 -9.76 2.18 -2.56
N ALA A 46 -10.88 2.70 -3.09
CA ALA A 46 -12.08 2.94 -2.30
C ALA A 46 -12.65 1.66 -1.66
N ILE A 47 -12.61 0.54 -2.37
CA ILE A 47 -13.06 -0.78 -1.88
C ILE A 47 -12.20 -1.28 -0.72
N LEU A 48 -10.90 -0.97 -0.71
CA LEU A 48 -9.97 -1.41 0.33
C LEU A 48 -9.89 -0.49 1.56
N ILE A 49 -10.42 0.74 1.50
CA ILE A 49 -10.48 1.64 2.67
C ILE A 49 -10.99 0.92 3.94
N PRO A 50 -12.12 0.19 3.91
CA PRO A 50 -12.65 -0.49 5.10
C PRO A 50 -11.70 -1.58 5.63
N VAL A 51 -11.02 -2.29 4.73
CA VAL A 51 -10.07 -3.35 5.07
C VAL A 51 -8.83 -2.77 5.76
N THR A 52 -8.46 -1.54 5.41
CA THR A 52 -7.31 -0.85 6.03
C THR A 52 -7.57 -0.30 7.44
N PHE A 53 -8.83 -0.22 7.90
CA PHE A 53 -9.14 0.32 9.24
C PHE A 53 -8.60 -0.52 10.41
N GLY A 54 -8.33 -1.80 10.19
CA GLY A 54 -7.70 -2.67 11.18
C GLY A 54 -6.16 -2.63 11.17
N LEU A 55 -5.56 -1.93 10.21
CA LEU A 55 -4.10 -1.87 10.03
C LEU A 55 -3.52 -0.63 10.69
N ASN A 56 -2.22 -0.70 11.02
CA ASN A 56 -1.46 0.50 11.38
C ASN A 56 -1.45 1.48 10.19
N ALA A 57 -1.52 2.78 10.46
CA ALA A 57 -1.53 3.85 9.45
C ALA A 57 -0.45 3.69 8.38
N THR A 58 0.78 3.30 8.74
CA THR A 58 1.85 3.13 7.75
C THR A 58 1.58 1.95 6.82
N THR A 59 1.21 0.79 7.35
CA THR A 59 0.87 -0.40 6.56
C THR A 59 -0.36 -0.17 5.70
N ALA A 60 -1.37 0.54 6.23
CA ALA A 60 -2.56 0.95 5.48
C ALA A 60 -2.18 1.78 4.25
N ILE A 61 -1.37 2.84 4.43
CA ILE A 61 -0.94 3.70 3.32
C ILE A 61 -0.12 2.90 2.28
N ILE A 62 0.78 2.03 2.72
CA ILE A 62 1.58 1.19 1.81
C ILE A 62 0.69 0.24 1.00
N THR A 63 -0.30 -0.38 1.63
CA THR A 63 -1.26 -1.27 0.96
C THR A 63 -2.05 -0.51 -0.11
N MET A 64 -2.54 0.68 0.25
CA MET A 64 -3.30 1.54 -0.66
C MET A 64 -2.46 2.05 -1.83
N ALA A 65 -1.19 2.39 -1.58
CA ALA A 65 -0.23 2.71 -2.63
C ALA A 65 -0.03 1.50 -3.56
N GLY A 66 0.12 0.29 -3.01
CA GLY A 66 0.19 -0.94 -3.78
C GLY A 66 -1.00 -1.09 -4.74
N VAL A 67 -2.22 -0.84 -4.27
CA VAL A 67 -3.44 -0.96 -5.10
C VAL A 67 -3.51 0.10 -6.20
N TYR A 68 -3.03 1.31 -5.92
CA TYR A 68 -3.07 2.40 -6.89
C TYR A 68 -2.02 2.24 -8.00
N TYR A 69 -0.85 1.68 -7.68
CA TYR A 69 0.28 1.53 -8.61
C TYR A 69 0.44 0.13 -9.22
N GLY A 70 -0.27 -0.87 -8.70
CA GLY A 70 -0.33 -2.23 -9.25
C GLY A 70 -1.46 -2.40 -10.24
#